data_AF-A0A179SEC8-F1
#
_entry.id   AF-A0A179SEC8-F1
#
_cell.length_a   1.000
_cell.length_b   1.000
_cell.length_c   1.000
_cell.angle_alpha   90.00
_cell.angle_beta   90.00
_cell.angle_gamma   90.00
#
_symmetry.space_group_name_H-M   'P 1'
#
loop_
_entity.id
_entity.type
_entity.pdbx_description
1 polymer ?
#
loop_
_entity_poly.entity_id
_entity_poly.type
_entity_poly.pdbx_seq_one_letter_code
_entity_poly.pdbx_strand_id
1 'polypeptide(L)'
;MADVLARLANRAPSNTERLPGQLDLEDAIAEKVAADAAGAARHAIGANGGPRLDERDIDVVARIARAQYGELWIGKIGVEIGVDHRQIRRWLAGKGTPPPTVLSCVRLQARSHAARILRSLEE
;
A
#
# COMPACT_ATOMS: atom_id res chain seq x y z
N MET A 1 37.04 12.89 59.83
CA MET A 1 37.52 12.77 58.43
C MET A 1 36.53 11.94 57.61
N ALA A 2 35.31 12.44 57.43
CA ALA A 2 34.19 11.75 56.77
C ALA A 2 33.61 12.58 55.62
N ASP A 3 34.42 13.52 55.08
CA ASP A 3 33.90 14.65 54.31
C ASP A 3 34.48 14.73 52.88
N VAL A 4 35.05 13.63 52.39
CA VAL A 4 35.52 13.49 51.00
C VAL A 4 34.59 12.57 50.20
N LEU A 5 33.94 11.58 50.83
CA LEU A 5 33.03 10.65 50.16
C LEU A 5 31.62 11.24 49.92
N ALA A 6 31.22 12.30 50.63
CA ALA A 6 29.94 12.98 50.42
C ALA A 6 29.91 13.88 49.15
N ARG A 7 31.08 14.22 48.58
CA ARG A 7 31.17 15.07 47.38
C ARG A 7 31.03 14.32 46.06
N LEU A 8 31.00 12.98 46.08
CA LEU A 8 30.78 12.15 44.89
C LEU A 8 29.31 11.73 44.68
N ALA A 9 28.43 11.97 45.66
CA ALA A 9 27.03 11.59 45.59
C ALA A 9 26.10 12.64 44.94
N ASN A 10 26.61 13.80 44.53
CA ASN A 10 25.80 14.91 44.02
C ASN A 10 26.39 15.57 42.77
N ARG A 11 26.44 14.83 41.66
CA ARG A 11 26.55 15.43 40.33
C ARG A 11 25.84 14.58 39.27
N ALA A 12 24.51 14.60 39.29
CA ALA A 12 23.81 14.73 38.02
C ALA A 12 23.80 16.22 37.68
N PRO A 13 24.16 16.60 36.45
CA PRO A 13 23.08 16.63 35.48
C PRO A 13 23.53 16.14 34.09
N SER A 14 22.55 15.57 33.38
CA SER A 14 22.36 15.71 31.93
C SER A 14 23.62 15.74 31.06
N ASN A 15 23.99 14.60 30.47
CA ASN A 15 24.68 14.62 29.19
C ASN A 15 24.30 13.40 28.34
N THR A 16 23.02 13.28 28.01
CA THR A 16 22.66 12.79 26.67
C THR A 16 23.01 13.92 25.70
N GLU A 17 24.30 14.07 25.41
CA GLU A 17 24.77 14.78 24.23
C GLU A 17 24.23 14.00 23.03
N ARG A 18 23.01 14.34 22.62
CA ARG A 18 22.45 13.95 21.33
C ARG A 18 23.39 14.51 20.27
N LEU A 19 23.98 13.61 19.51
CA LEU A 19 24.80 13.96 18.35
C LEU A 19 23.96 14.76 17.35
N PRO A 20 24.49 15.86 16.78
CA PRO A 20 23.81 16.59 15.72
C PRO A 20 23.68 15.67 14.51
N GLY A 21 22.44 15.42 14.07
CA GLY A 21 22.10 14.53 12.94
C GLY A 21 21.37 13.24 13.31
N GLN A 22 21.29 12.88 14.60
CA GLN A 22 20.57 11.67 15.02
C GLN A 22 19.05 11.88 15.12
N LEU A 23 18.60 13.12 15.34
CA LEU A 23 17.18 13.49 15.29
C LEU A 23 16.65 13.54 13.84
N ASP A 24 17.46 13.93 12.86
CA ASP A 24 16.98 14.09 11.47
C ASP A 24 16.57 12.76 10.83
N LEU A 25 17.27 11.66 11.17
CA LEU A 25 16.96 10.35 10.59
C LEU A 25 15.77 9.69 11.29
N GLU A 26 15.68 9.79 12.62
CA GLU A 26 14.55 9.26 13.38
C GLU A 26 13.26 10.03 13.07
N ASP A 27 13.35 11.36 12.93
CA ASP A 27 12.22 12.21 12.53
C ASP A 27 11.85 11.97 11.06
N ALA A 28 12.80 11.80 10.14
CA ALA A 28 12.50 11.48 8.74
C ALA A 28 11.92 10.05 8.57
N ILE A 29 12.37 9.08 9.36
CA ILE A 29 11.78 7.74 9.39
C ILE A 29 10.39 7.81 9.99
N ALA A 30 10.17 8.54 11.08
CA ALA A 30 8.86 8.73 11.69
C ALA A 30 7.90 9.45 10.74
N GLU A 31 8.36 10.48 10.03
CA GLU A 31 7.58 11.21 9.02
C GLU A 31 7.22 10.29 7.85
N LYS A 32 8.16 9.46 7.37
CA LYS A 32 7.90 8.51 6.29
C LYS A 32 6.97 7.38 6.71
N VAL A 33 7.16 6.82 7.90
CA VAL A 33 6.26 5.81 8.48
C VAL A 33 4.87 6.40 8.72
N ALA A 34 4.77 7.64 9.17
CA ALA A 34 3.50 8.34 9.32
C ALA A 34 2.85 8.63 7.96
N ALA A 35 3.61 8.97 6.92
CA ALA A 35 3.11 9.16 5.57
C ALA A 35 2.61 7.84 4.95
N ASP A 36 3.34 6.75 5.14
CA ASP A 36 2.96 5.40 4.69
C ASP A 36 1.75 4.87 5.48
N ALA A 37 1.72 5.09 6.80
CA ALA A 37 0.58 4.76 7.64
C ALA A 37 -0.65 5.63 7.32
N ALA A 38 -0.47 6.91 6.98
CA ALA A 38 -1.54 7.76 6.48
C ALA A 38 -2.02 7.31 5.09
N GLY A 39 -1.13 6.82 4.22
CA GLY A 39 -1.47 6.19 2.95
C GLY A 39 -2.27 4.90 3.13
N ALA A 40 -1.89 4.07 4.10
CA ALA A 40 -2.58 2.84 4.49
C ALA A 40 -3.92 3.12 5.19
N ALA A 41 -3.99 4.13 6.06
CA ALA A 41 -5.21 4.56 6.73
C ALA A 41 -6.20 5.21 5.75
N ARG A 42 -5.69 6.01 4.80
CA ARG A 42 -6.47 6.47 3.64
C ARG A 42 -6.94 5.31 2.77
N HIS A 43 -6.30 4.13 2.82
CA HIS A 43 -6.78 2.87 2.23
C HIS A 43 -7.83 2.15 3.10
N ALA A 44 -7.82 2.38 4.41
CA ALA A 44 -8.65 1.67 5.40
C ALA A 44 -9.97 2.36 5.78
N ILE A 45 -10.23 3.61 5.37
CA ILE A 45 -11.56 4.23 5.57
C ILE A 45 -12.56 3.55 4.60
N GLY A 46 -13.24 2.53 5.10
CA GLY A 46 -14.14 1.66 4.35
C GLY A 46 -14.09 0.21 4.83
N ALA A 47 -14.09 -0.02 6.15
CA ALA A 47 -14.20 -1.35 6.74
C ALA A 47 -15.59 -1.93 6.45
N ASN A 48 -15.72 -2.59 5.29
CA ASN A 48 -16.64 -3.68 4.95
C ASN A 48 -16.44 -4.11 3.48
N GLY A 49 -15.20 -4.20 2.98
CA GLY A 49 -14.86 -4.82 1.68
C GLY A 49 -15.56 -4.28 0.42
N GLY A 50 -16.38 -3.23 0.55
CA GLY A 50 -17.12 -2.61 -0.52
C GLY A 50 -16.24 -1.65 -1.32
N PRO A 51 -16.45 -1.54 -2.64
CA PRO A 51 -15.77 -0.51 -3.42
C PRO A 51 -16.12 0.86 -2.83
N ARG A 52 -15.17 1.79 -2.85
CA ARG A 52 -15.46 3.16 -2.40
C ARG A 52 -16.51 3.75 -3.33
N LEU A 53 -17.45 4.51 -2.77
CA LEU A 53 -18.52 5.15 -3.54
C LEU A 53 -17.98 6.08 -4.66
N ASP A 54 -16.76 6.59 -4.49
CA ASP A 54 -16.10 7.49 -5.44
C ASP A 54 -15.00 6.81 -6.29
N GLU A 55 -14.85 5.49 -6.20
CA GLU A 55 -13.81 4.76 -6.95
C GLU A 55 -14.24 4.56 -8.41
N ARG A 56 -13.36 4.94 -9.36
CA ARG A 56 -13.62 4.69 -10.78
C ARG A 56 -13.49 3.19 -11.05
N ASP A 57 -14.34 2.65 -11.92
CA ASP A 57 -14.29 1.23 -12.31
C ASP A 57 -12.90 0.78 -12.78
N ILE A 58 -12.16 1.66 -13.47
CA ILE A 58 -10.81 1.36 -13.92
C ILE A 58 -9.81 1.21 -12.76
N ASP A 59 -10.02 1.91 -11.65
CA ASP A 59 -9.18 1.81 -10.46
C ASP A 59 -9.44 0.48 -9.74
N VAL A 60 -10.70 0.02 -9.71
CA VAL A 60 -11.05 -1.33 -9.24
C VAL A 60 -10.37 -2.40 -10.10
N VAL A 61 -10.43 -2.26 -11.43
CA VAL A 61 -9.75 -3.17 -12.36
C VAL A 61 -8.25 -3.18 -12.11
N ALA A 62 -7.63 -2.01 -11.98
CA ALA A 62 -6.20 -1.89 -11.72
C ALA A 62 -5.80 -2.54 -10.40
N ARG A 63 -6.59 -2.36 -9.33
CA ARG A 63 -6.33 -3.00 -8.02
C ARG A 63 -6.34 -4.52 -8.13
N ILE A 64 -7.40 -5.08 -8.74
CA ILE A 64 -7.54 -6.53 -8.91
C ILE A 64 -6.41 -7.09 -9.77
N ALA A 65 -6.16 -6.46 -10.92
CA ALA A 65 -5.16 -6.96 -11.87
C ALA A 65 -3.73 -6.84 -11.33
N ARG A 66 -3.41 -5.78 -10.56
CA ARG A 66 -2.11 -5.66 -9.86
C ARG A 66 -1.93 -6.74 -8.81
N ALA A 67 -2.97 -7.07 -8.04
CA ALA A 67 -2.90 -8.15 -7.07
C ALA A 67 -2.61 -9.51 -7.72
N GLN A 68 -3.04 -9.69 -8.97
CA GLN A 68 -2.88 -10.95 -9.71
C GLN A 68 -1.57 -11.03 -10.51
N TYR A 69 -1.13 -9.93 -11.12
CA TYR A 69 -0.05 -9.92 -12.12
C TYR A 69 1.12 -8.99 -11.78
N GLY A 70 1.05 -8.26 -10.66
CA GLY A 70 2.05 -7.27 -10.28
C GLY A 70 2.16 -6.12 -11.28
N GLU A 71 3.38 -5.66 -11.54
CA GLU A 71 3.64 -4.47 -12.37
C GLU A 71 3.26 -4.64 -13.84
N LEU A 72 3.27 -5.87 -14.37
CA LEU A 72 2.97 -6.18 -15.78
C LEU A 72 1.48 -6.40 -16.04
N TRP A 73 0.62 -5.99 -15.11
CA TRP A 73 -0.81 -6.30 -15.13
C TRP A 73 -1.56 -5.81 -16.37
N ILE A 74 -1.24 -4.61 -16.88
CA ILE A 74 -1.96 -4.01 -18.02
C ILE A 74 -1.90 -4.97 -19.22
N GLY A 75 -0.71 -5.57 -19.41
CA GLY A 75 -0.46 -6.50 -20.50
C GLY A 75 -1.26 -7.79 -20.35
N LYS A 76 -1.17 -8.38 -19.16
CA LYS A 76 -1.77 -9.69 -18.87
C LYS A 76 -3.30 -9.62 -18.87
N ILE A 77 -3.86 -8.64 -18.15
CA ILE A 77 -5.31 -8.51 -18.03
C ILE A 77 -5.96 -8.19 -19.38
N GLY A 78 -5.32 -7.38 -20.22
CA GLY A 78 -5.86 -7.02 -21.52
C GLY A 78 -5.97 -8.22 -22.46
N VAL A 79 -5.00 -9.14 -22.43
CA VAL A 79 -5.07 -10.38 -23.21
C VAL A 79 -6.24 -11.26 -22.73
N GLU A 80 -6.46 -11.35 -21.43
CA GLU A 80 -7.48 -12.25 -20.88
C GLU A 80 -8.91 -11.74 -21.03
N ILE A 81 -9.12 -10.42 -20.94
CA ILE A 81 -10.43 -9.82 -21.13
C ILE A 81 -10.69 -9.42 -22.59
N GLY A 82 -9.73 -9.65 -23.49
CA GLY A 82 -9.84 -9.31 -24.91
C GLY A 82 -9.84 -7.80 -25.20
N VAL A 83 -9.17 -7.00 -24.36
CA VAL A 83 -9.08 -5.54 -24.51
C VAL A 83 -7.64 -5.12 -24.77
N ASP A 84 -7.45 -4.25 -25.77
CA ASP A 84 -6.14 -3.70 -26.10
C ASP A 84 -5.55 -2.88 -24.93
N HIS A 85 -4.24 -3.04 -24.69
CA HIS A 85 -3.53 -2.35 -23.60
C HIS A 85 -3.58 -0.84 -23.76
N ARG A 86 -3.61 -0.33 -25.00
CA ARG A 86 -3.76 1.11 -25.25
C ARG A 86 -5.10 1.63 -24.74
N GLN A 87 -6.16 0.85 -24.90
CA GLN A 87 -7.49 1.19 -24.42
C GLN A 87 -7.53 1.23 -22.88
N ILE A 88 -6.90 0.27 -22.22
CA ILE A 88 -6.77 0.26 -20.75
C ILE A 88 -6.00 1.48 -20.25
N ARG A 89 -4.87 1.82 -20.89
CA ARG A 89 -4.11 3.05 -20.57
C ARG A 89 -4.93 4.32 -20.78
N ARG A 90 -5.80 4.33 -21.80
CA ARG A 90 -6.70 5.45 -22.08
C ARG A 90 -7.70 5.65 -20.94
N TRP A 91 -8.31 4.57 -20.44
CA TRP A 91 -9.20 4.62 -19.28
C TRP A 91 -8.47 5.09 -18.01
N LEU A 92 -7.25 4.62 -17.77
CA LEU A 92 -6.43 5.06 -16.62
C LEU A 92 -6.15 6.57 -16.66
N ALA A 93 -5.88 7.11 -17.85
CA ALA A 93 -5.69 8.53 -18.10
C ALA A 93 -7.01 9.35 -18.02
N GLY A 94 -8.13 8.73 -17.63
CA GLY A 94 -9.45 9.37 -17.55
C GLY A 94 -10.11 9.61 -18.91
N LYS A 95 -9.54 9.07 -19.99
CA LYS A 95 -10.05 9.23 -21.36
C LYS A 95 -11.05 8.11 -21.69
N GLY A 96 -12.27 8.31 -21.23
CA GLY A 96 -13.39 7.38 -21.36
C GLY A 96 -13.46 6.38 -20.21
N THR A 97 -14.50 5.56 -20.22
CA THR A 97 -14.86 4.67 -19.12
C THR A 97 -14.83 3.21 -19.60
N PRO A 98 -14.33 2.25 -18.78
CA PRO A 98 -14.49 0.85 -19.10
C PRO A 98 -15.98 0.48 -19.13
N PRO A 99 -16.42 -0.34 -20.10
CA PRO A 99 -17.76 -0.92 -20.08
C PRO A 99 -18.00 -1.76 -18.82
N PRO A 100 -19.25 -1.85 -18.31
CA PRO A 100 -19.57 -2.65 -17.13
C PRO A 100 -19.28 -4.15 -17.31
N THR A 101 -19.25 -4.63 -18.56
CA THR A 101 -18.85 -6.00 -18.90
C THR A 101 -17.38 -6.26 -18.54
N VAL A 102 -16.49 -5.28 -18.71
CA VAL A 102 -15.06 -5.41 -18.39
C VAL A 102 -14.88 -5.66 -16.90
N LEU A 103 -15.53 -4.88 -16.04
CA LEU A 103 -15.43 -5.07 -14.59
C LEU A 103 -15.97 -6.43 -14.15
N SER A 104 -17.07 -6.88 -14.76
CA SER A 104 -17.64 -8.20 -14.51
C SER A 104 -16.68 -9.33 -14.91
N CYS A 105 -16.07 -9.24 -16.09
CA CYS A 105 -15.08 -10.20 -16.57
C CYS A 105 -13.86 -10.26 -15.64
N VAL A 106 -13.29 -9.11 -15.29
CA VAL A 106 -12.12 -9.03 -14.39
C VAL A 106 -12.43 -9.66 -13.04
N ARG A 107 -13.59 -9.38 -12.44
CA ARG A 107 -14.01 -9.98 -11.16
C ARG A 107 -14.16 -11.50 -11.25
N LEU A 108 -14.83 -11.99 -12.31
CA LEU A 108 -15.02 -13.42 -12.52
C LEU A 108 -13.67 -14.14 -12.68
N GLN A 109 -12.79 -13.58 -13.49
CA GLN A 109 -11.48 -14.13 -13.75
C GLN A 109 -10.60 -14.17 -12.49
N ALA A 110 -10.59 -13.09 -11.71
CA ALA A 110 -9.86 -13.04 -10.44
C ALA A 110 -10.37 -14.11 -9.45
N ARG A 111 -11.69 -14.31 -9.34
CA ARG A 111 -12.27 -15.39 -8.53
C ARG A 111 -11.84 -16.77 -9.01
N SER A 112 -11.86 -17.00 -10.32
CA SER A 112 -11.42 -18.27 -10.91
C SER A 112 -9.94 -18.54 -10.63
N HIS A 113 -9.09 -17.52 -10.75
CA HIS A 113 -7.67 -17.64 -10.47
C HIS A 113 -7.38 -17.91 -9.00
N ALA A 114 -8.03 -17.18 -8.08
CA ALA A 114 -7.92 -17.45 -6.65
C ALA A 114 -8.35 -18.89 -6.30
N ALA A 115 -9.45 -19.37 -6.88
CA ALA A 115 -9.91 -20.75 -6.68
C ALA A 115 -8.89 -21.80 -7.18
N ARG A 116 -8.18 -21.53 -8.29
CA ARG A 116 -7.11 -22.41 -8.78
C ARG A 116 -5.91 -22.45 -7.83
N ILE A 117 -5.49 -21.29 -7.33
CA ILE A 117 -4.40 -21.20 -6.35
C ILE A 117 -4.78 -21.95 -5.08
N LEU A 118 -5.97 -21.69 -4.53
CA LEU A 118 -6.44 -22.35 -3.31
C LEU A 118 -6.46 -23.88 -3.48
N ARG A 119 -6.99 -24.38 -4.61
CA ARG A 119 -6.98 -25.82 -4.90
C ARG A 119 -5.56 -26.39 -4.95
N SER A 120 -4.61 -25.68 -5.56
CA SER A 120 -3.21 -26.15 -5.64
C SER A 120 -2.48 -26.20 -4.30
N LEU A 121 -3.02 -25.59 -3.25
CA LEU A 121 -2.47 -25.66 -1.89
C LEU A 121 -3.03 -26.83 -1.08
N GLU A 122 -4.13 -27.43 -1.53
CA GLU A 122 -4.78 -28.58 -0.87
C GLU A 122 -4.21 -29.93 -1.36
N GLU A 123 -3.46 -29.93 -2.46
CA GLU A 123 -2.74 -31.08 -3.05
C GLU A 123 -1.32 -31.20 -2.50
#